data_AF-A0A1V1PB37-F1
#
_entry.id   AF-A0A1V1PB37-F1
#
_cell.length_a   1.000
_cell.length_b   1.000
_cell.length_c   1.000
_cell.angle_alpha   90.00
_cell.angle_beta   90.00
_cell.angle_gamma   90.00
#
_symmetry.space_group_name_H-M   'P 1'
#
loop_
_entity.id
_entity.type
_entity.pdbx_description
1 polymer ?
#
loop_
_entity_poly.entity_id
_entity_poly.type
_entity_poly.pdbx_seq_one_letter_code
_entity_poly.pdbx_strand_id
1 'polypeptide(L)'
;MLEPDNIFEVLKQKKRVIKKEQTEATELFFQLRFNSSGACIHVVDKNNHDVDASYEQYSGATREILKSIDNIQEKNSFRIDWKMPAQRINLAEHEFMIWQLRHCNNFITENHTPVTFVEEPARLILQMTEKQTKNQKMLESNILLRSQGSDLSDIQFINESHVYNDGQIFVIDPVGEHFKNISLFKTVFLEKDLNKFLALFFRFY
;
A
#
# COMPACT_ATOMS: atom_id res chain seq x y z
N MET A 1 -27.60 -36.70 -52.72
CA MET A 1 -28.25 -35.74 -51.80
C MET A 1 -28.34 -36.44 -50.46
N LEU A 2 -27.34 -36.23 -49.60
CA LEU A 2 -27.24 -36.84 -48.28
C LEU A 2 -27.56 -35.75 -47.25
N GLU A 3 -28.46 -36.06 -46.33
CA GLU A 3 -28.93 -35.16 -45.27
C GLU A 3 -27.76 -34.64 -44.42
N PRO A 4 -27.81 -33.39 -43.93
CA PRO A 4 -26.77 -32.87 -43.05
C PRO A 4 -26.82 -33.61 -41.72
N ASP A 5 -25.69 -34.23 -41.36
CA ASP A 5 -25.43 -34.75 -40.03
C ASP A 5 -25.90 -33.76 -38.96
N ASN A 6 -26.62 -34.30 -37.99
CA ASN A 6 -27.25 -33.63 -36.86
C ASN A 6 -26.44 -32.40 -36.38
N ILE A 7 -27.02 -31.20 -36.56
CA ILE A 7 -26.38 -29.90 -36.24
C ILE A 7 -25.85 -29.81 -34.79
N PHE A 8 -26.44 -30.59 -33.88
CA PHE A 8 -26.00 -30.68 -32.48
C PHE A 8 -24.67 -31.43 -32.30
N GLU A 9 -24.31 -32.36 -33.19
CA GLU A 9 -23.00 -33.03 -33.18
C GLU A 9 -21.91 -32.12 -33.76
N VAL A 10 -22.25 -31.28 -34.74
CA VAL A 10 -21.33 -30.25 -35.30
C VAL A 10 -21.03 -29.15 -34.28
N LEU A 11 -22.02 -28.76 -33.45
CA LEU A 11 -21.89 -27.74 -32.42
C LEU A 11 -21.35 -28.27 -31.07
N LYS A 12 -21.21 -29.59 -30.92
CA LYS A 12 -20.55 -30.20 -29.77
C LYS A 12 -19.07 -29.85 -29.83
N GLN A 13 -18.67 -28.75 -29.19
CA GLN A 13 -17.27 -28.47 -28.93
C GLN A 13 -16.67 -29.70 -28.24
N LYS A 14 -15.83 -30.44 -28.97
CA LYS A 14 -14.85 -31.32 -28.35
C LYS A 14 -14.04 -30.41 -27.44
N LYS A 15 -14.33 -30.42 -26.14
CA LYS A 15 -13.47 -29.84 -25.12
C LYS A 15 -12.10 -30.50 -25.31
N ARG A 16 -11.25 -29.88 -26.12
CA ARG A 16 -9.82 -30.05 -25.98
C ARG A 16 -9.57 -29.57 -24.58
N VAL A 17 -9.46 -30.52 -23.66
CA VAL A 17 -8.77 -30.30 -22.41
C VAL A 17 -7.34 -29.99 -22.86
N ILE A 18 -7.09 -28.72 -23.15
CA ILE A 18 -5.74 -28.18 -23.12
C ILE A 18 -5.36 -28.44 -21.67
N LYS A 19 -4.60 -29.52 -21.45
CA LYS A 19 -3.80 -29.65 -20.24
C LYS A 19 -2.90 -28.42 -20.29
N LYS A 20 -3.36 -27.31 -19.70
CA LYS A 20 -2.50 -26.22 -19.29
C LYS A 20 -1.52 -26.94 -18.39
N GLU A 21 -0.26 -27.08 -18.82
CA GLU A 21 0.79 -27.56 -17.93
C GLU A 21 0.60 -26.77 -16.65
N GLN A 22 0.31 -27.47 -15.55
CA GLN A 22 0.33 -26.87 -14.24
C GLN A 22 1.80 -26.56 -14.00
N THR A 23 2.28 -25.45 -14.56
CA THR A 23 3.49 -24.81 -14.10
C THR A 23 3.23 -24.57 -12.61
N GLU A 24 4.04 -25.21 -11.76
CA GLU A 24 3.96 -24.99 -10.32
C GLU A 24 3.88 -23.49 -10.07
N ALA A 25 2.93 -23.06 -9.25
CA ALA A 25 2.75 -21.65 -8.95
C ALA A 25 4.08 -21.14 -8.37
N THR A 26 4.74 -20.24 -9.09
CA THR A 26 5.96 -19.62 -8.62
C THR A 26 5.67 -18.92 -7.30
N GLU A 27 6.54 -19.10 -6.31
CA GLU A 27 6.41 -18.36 -5.06
C GLU A 27 6.51 -16.85 -5.34
N LEU A 28 5.48 -16.11 -4.91
CA LEU A 28 5.41 -14.65 -5.08
C LEU A 28 5.15 -13.97 -3.75
N PHE A 29 5.52 -12.70 -3.71
CA PHE A 29 5.33 -11.82 -2.57
C PHE A 29 4.68 -10.52 -3.02
N PHE A 30 3.83 -9.97 -2.15
CA PHE A 30 3.38 -8.59 -2.24
C PHE A 30 4.36 -7.75 -1.45
N GLN A 31 5.08 -6.85 -2.11
CA GLN A 31 6.10 -6.03 -1.45
C GLN A 31 5.62 -4.59 -1.29
N LEU A 32 5.63 -4.11 -0.04
CA LEU A 32 5.42 -2.71 0.29
C LEU A 32 6.68 -1.90 -0.02
N ARG A 33 6.56 -0.89 -0.89
CA ARG A 33 7.63 0.06 -1.20
C ARG A 33 7.14 1.50 -0.99
N PHE A 34 8.02 2.37 -0.53
CA PHE A 34 7.74 3.81 -0.41
C PHE A 34 8.52 4.59 -1.46
N ASN A 35 7.83 5.47 -2.18
CA ASN A 35 8.45 6.35 -3.17
C ASN A 35 7.85 7.77 -3.09
N SER A 36 8.21 8.64 -4.03
CA SER A 36 7.73 10.03 -4.06
C SER A 36 6.21 10.19 -4.19
N SER A 37 5.51 9.17 -4.69
CA SER A 37 4.03 9.17 -4.80
C SER A 37 3.32 8.63 -3.57
N GLY A 38 4.02 7.89 -2.70
CA GLY A 38 3.48 7.28 -1.48
C GLY A 38 3.85 5.80 -1.36
N ALA A 39 3.04 5.08 -0.58
CA ALA A 39 3.14 3.64 -0.42
C ALA A 39 2.56 2.90 -1.63
N CYS A 40 3.32 1.96 -2.18
CA CYS A 40 2.91 1.14 -3.31
C CYS A 40 3.13 -0.34 -3.05
N ILE A 41 2.33 -1.18 -3.71
CA ILE A 41 2.52 -2.62 -3.78
C ILE A 41 3.18 -2.99 -5.09
N HIS A 42 4.17 -3.87 -4.98
CA HIS A 42 4.79 -4.59 -6.08
C HIS A 42 4.53 -6.09 -5.93
N VAL A 43 4.38 -6.79 -7.05
CA VAL A 43 4.34 -8.26 -7.07
C VAL A 43 5.73 -8.74 -7.47
N VAL A 44 6.41 -9.47 -6.58
CA VAL A 44 7.80 -9.88 -6.78
C VAL A 44 8.02 -11.38 -6.56
N ASP A 45 9.06 -11.93 -7.19
CA ASP A 45 9.56 -13.28 -6.89
C ASP A 45 10.43 -13.30 -5.62
N LYS A 46 10.93 -14.48 -5.26
CA LYS A 46 11.89 -14.69 -4.15
C LYS A 46 13.23 -13.95 -4.31
N ASN A 47 13.55 -13.45 -5.50
CA ASN A 47 14.77 -12.73 -5.82
C ASN A 47 14.53 -11.21 -5.95
N ASN A 48 13.36 -10.71 -5.53
CA ASN A 48 12.95 -9.32 -5.63
C ASN A 48 12.75 -8.80 -7.08
N HIS A 49 12.59 -9.68 -8.07
CA HIS A 49 12.22 -9.26 -9.42
C HIS A 49 10.71 -9.06 -9.53
N ASP A 50 10.28 -7.96 -10.15
CA ASP A 50 8.87 -7.74 -10.45
C ASP A 50 8.37 -8.87 -11.38
N VAL A 51 7.22 -9.48 -11.05
CA VAL A 51 6.62 -10.58 -11.81
C VAL A 51 5.17 -10.27 -12.19
N ASP A 52 4.82 -10.70 -13.39
CA ASP A 52 3.43 -10.73 -13.86
C ASP A 52 2.86 -12.13 -13.58
N ALA A 53 1.99 -12.23 -12.59
CA ALA A 53 1.46 -13.47 -12.08
C ALA A 53 -0.05 -13.56 -12.30
N SER A 54 -0.49 -14.56 -13.07
CA SER A 54 -1.92 -14.76 -13.31
C SER A 54 -2.61 -15.28 -12.05
N TYR A 55 -3.70 -14.61 -11.62
CA TYR A 55 -4.49 -15.05 -10.46
C TYR A 55 -5.04 -16.48 -10.60
N GLU A 56 -5.15 -17.03 -11.81
CA GLU A 56 -5.64 -18.39 -12.05
C GLU A 56 -4.75 -19.47 -11.43
N GLN A 57 -3.47 -19.17 -11.21
CA GLN A 57 -2.47 -20.08 -10.64
C GLN A 57 -2.49 -20.12 -9.11
N TYR A 58 -3.20 -19.19 -8.46
CA TYR A 58 -3.20 -19.02 -7.01
C TYR A 58 -4.60 -19.26 -6.42
N SER A 59 -4.66 -19.37 -5.09
CA SER A 59 -5.89 -19.55 -4.32
C SER A 59 -5.89 -18.63 -3.09
N GLY A 60 -7.03 -18.59 -2.38
CA GLY A 60 -7.17 -17.82 -1.14
C GLY A 60 -6.93 -16.32 -1.31
N ALA A 61 -6.39 -15.68 -0.27
CA ALA A 61 -6.15 -14.23 -0.23
C ALA A 61 -5.23 -13.76 -1.37
N THR A 62 -4.20 -14.53 -1.71
CA THR A 62 -3.28 -14.23 -2.81
C THR A 62 -4.01 -14.09 -4.15
N ARG A 63 -4.94 -15.01 -4.45
CA ARG A 63 -5.76 -14.93 -5.67
C ARG A 63 -6.62 -13.67 -5.69
N GLU A 64 -7.22 -13.31 -4.56
CA GLU A 64 -8.11 -12.14 -4.49
C GLU A 64 -7.34 -10.84 -4.69
N ILE A 65 -6.11 -10.72 -4.15
CA ILE A 65 -5.26 -9.56 -4.41
C ILE A 65 -4.85 -9.49 -5.87
N LEU A 66 -4.40 -10.59 -6.47
CA LEU A 66 -4.02 -10.60 -7.89
C LEU A 66 -5.19 -10.21 -8.79
N LYS A 67 -6.42 -10.70 -8.53
CA LYS A 67 -7.63 -10.23 -9.24
C LYS A 67 -7.85 -8.72 -9.08
N SER A 68 -7.64 -8.19 -7.88
CA SER A 68 -7.77 -6.76 -7.63
C SER A 68 -6.73 -5.94 -8.40
N ILE A 69 -5.48 -6.42 -8.47
CA ILE A 69 -4.41 -5.83 -9.27
C ILE A 69 -4.79 -5.83 -10.75
N ASP A 70 -5.20 -6.98 -11.31
CA ASP A 70 -5.63 -7.10 -12.70
C ASP A 70 -6.79 -6.14 -13.02
N ASN A 71 -7.81 -6.08 -12.15
CA ASN A 71 -8.95 -5.17 -12.32
C ASN A 71 -8.54 -3.69 -12.28
N ILE A 72 -7.57 -3.32 -11.44
CA ILE A 72 -7.05 -1.95 -11.40
C ILE A 72 -6.28 -1.65 -12.68
N GLN A 73 -5.44 -2.59 -13.13
CA GLN A 73 -4.66 -2.44 -14.37
C GLN A 73 -5.56 -2.36 -15.60
N GLU A 74 -6.61 -3.18 -15.70
CA GLU A 74 -7.58 -3.14 -16.80
C GLU A 74 -8.33 -1.80 -16.84
N LYS A 75 -8.71 -1.25 -15.69
CA LYS A 75 -9.31 0.09 -15.62
C LYS A 75 -8.33 1.19 -16.04
N ASN A 76 -7.05 1.00 -15.73
CA ASN A 76 -5.99 1.94 -16.02
C ASN A 76 -5.36 1.75 -17.42
N SER A 77 -5.68 0.67 -18.15
CA SER A 77 -5.05 0.34 -19.43
C SER A 77 -5.32 1.37 -20.53
N PHE A 78 -6.35 2.21 -20.36
CA PHE A 78 -6.67 3.32 -21.25
C PHE A 78 -5.94 4.62 -20.90
N ARG A 79 -5.25 4.68 -19.75
CA ARG A 79 -4.41 5.81 -19.33
C ARG A 79 -2.96 5.48 -19.63
N ILE A 80 -2.41 6.07 -20.69
CA ILE A 80 -0.97 5.97 -20.98
C ILE A 80 -0.22 6.84 -19.96
N ASP A 81 0.15 6.24 -18.83
CA ASP A 81 1.03 6.88 -17.85
C ASP A 81 2.48 6.39 -18.06
N TRP A 82 3.29 7.21 -18.74
CA TRP A 82 4.71 6.93 -18.96
C TRP A 82 5.54 6.92 -17.66
N LYS A 83 4.98 7.27 -16.50
CA LYS A 83 5.67 7.31 -15.20
C LYS A 83 5.35 6.13 -14.27
N MET A 84 4.32 5.33 -14.54
CA MET A 84 3.92 4.21 -13.68
C MET A 84 3.93 2.89 -14.46
N PRO A 85 4.92 2.00 -14.21
CA PRO A 85 4.88 0.64 -14.72
C PRO A 85 3.59 -0.05 -14.25
N ALA A 86 2.98 -0.86 -15.12
CA ALA A 86 1.68 -1.50 -14.88
C ALA A 86 1.58 -2.26 -13.55
N GLN A 87 2.70 -2.73 -13.00
CA GLN A 87 2.78 -3.58 -11.80
C GLN A 87 2.83 -2.81 -10.47
N ARG A 88 2.67 -1.48 -10.48
CA ARG A 88 2.69 -0.65 -9.26
C ARG A 88 1.29 -0.20 -8.89
N ILE A 89 0.84 -0.59 -7.70
CA ILE A 89 -0.46 -0.16 -7.19
C ILE A 89 -0.28 0.77 -5.99
N ASN A 90 -0.79 2.01 -6.11
CA ASN A 90 -0.75 3.00 -5.04
C ASN A 90 -1.83 2.70 -3.99
N LEU A 91 -1.42 2.48 -2.74
CA LEU A 91 -2.33 2.10 -1.66
C LEU A 91 -3.23 3.25 -1.20
N ALA A 92 -2.82 4.51 -1.42
CA ALA A 92 -3.66 5.66 -1.12
C ALA A 92 -4.89 5.77 -2.03
N GLU A 93 -4.79 5.27 -3.27
CA GLU A 93 -5.89 5.31 -4.25
C GLU A 93 -6.80 4.07 -4.17
N HIS A 94 -6.32 3.03 -3.49
CA HIS A 94 -6.93 1.72 -3.45
C HIS A 94 -6.97 1.17 -2.02
N GLU A 95 -7.54 1.94 -1.09
CA GLU A 95 -7.55 1.65 0.34
C GLU A 95 -8.10 0.24 0.67
N PHE A 96 -9.05 -0.25 -0.12
CA PHE A 96 -9.62 -1.59 0.03
C PHE A 96 -8.55 -2.70 -0.04
N MET A 97 -7.43 -2.47 -0.72
CA MET A 97 -6.34 -3.45 -0.82
C MET A 97 -5.62 -3.66 0.50
N ILE A 98 -5.58 -2.65 1.38
CA ILE A 98 -4.97 -2.78 2.71
C ILE A 98 -5.68 -3.89 3.50
N TRP A 99 -7.01 -3.93 3.41
CA TRP A 99 -7.83 -4.98 4.02
C TRP A 99 -7.57 -6.36 3.43
N GLN A 100 -7.35 -6.46 2.12
CA GLN A 100 -7.02 -7.73 1.49
C GLN A 100 -5.62 -8.22 1.88
N LEU A 101 -4.63 -7.31 1.91
CA LEU A 101 -3.24 -7.59 2.28
C LEU A 101 -3.11 -8.11 3.70
N ARG A 102 -3.98 -7.67 4.61
CA ARG A 102 -4.04 -8.17 5.99
C ARG A 102 -4.30 -9.67 6.10
N HIS A 103 -4.87 -10.30 5.07
CA HIS A 103 -5.12 -11.72 5.02
C HIS A 103 -4.05 -12.51 4.24
N CYS A 104 -2.97 -11.86 3.80
CA CYS A 104 -1.89 -12.49 3.05
C CYS A 104 -0.67 -12.81 3.93
N ASN A 105 -0.17 -14.04 3.81
CA ASN A 105 1.04 -14.49 4.49
C ASN A 105 2.33 -14.07 3.77
N ASN A 106 2.20 -13.60 2.53
CA ASN A 106 3.30 -13.24 1.64
C ASN A 106 3.38 -11.72 1.42
N PHE A 107 2.92 -10.93 2.38
CA PHE A 107 3.07 -9.47 2.38
C PHE A 107 4.36 -9.08 3.12
N ILE A 108 5.29 -8.43 2.43
CA ILE A 108 6.65 -8.19 2.88
C ILE A 108 7.12 -6.75 2.63
N THR A 109 8.19 -6.38 3.29
CA THR A 109 8.96 -5.15 3.05
C THR A 109 10.00 -5.33 1.94
N GLU A 110 10.69 -4.26 1.56
CA GLU A 110 11.83 -4.30 0.62
C GLU A 110 12.96 -5.26 1.06
N ASN A 111 13.11 -5.47 2.37
CA ASN A 111 14.12 -6.35 2.97
C ASN A 111 13.63 -7.80 3.16
N HIS A 112 12.51 -8.20 2.55
CA HIS A 112 11.86 -9.50 2.75
C HIS A 112 11.41 -9.81 4.19
N THR A 113 11.27 -8.79 5.04
CA THR A 113 10.65 -8.95 6.36
C THR A 113 9.12 -8.94 6.21
N PRO A 114 8.37 -9.85 6.86
CA PRO A 114 6.91 -9.83 6.85
C PRO A 114 6.34 -8.51 7.35
N VAL A 115 5.29 -8.03 6.69
CA VAL A 115 4.51 -6.88 7.16
C VAL A 115 3.32 -7.39 7.96
N THR A 116 3.15 -6.86 9.17
CA THR A 116 2.06 -7.25 10.07
C THR A 116 1.13 -6.08 10.35
N PHE A 117 -0.07 -6.38 10.86
CA PHE A 117 -1.09 -5.38 11.18
C PHE A 117 -1.32 -5.33 12.69
N VAL A 118 -1.37 -4.13 13.23
CA VAL A 118 -1.69 -3.89 14.64
C VAL A 118 -3.18 -3.54 14.73
N GLU A 119 -3.91 -4.36 15.48
CA GLU A 119 -5.37 -4.27 15.63
C GLU A 119 -5.82 -3.05 16.44
N GLU A 120 -4.99 -2.65 17.39
CA GLU A 120 -5.32 -1.58 18.31
C GLU A 120 -5.14 -0.22 17.62
N PRO A 121 -6.15 0.67 17.68
CA PRO A 121 -6.03 1.99 17.10
C PRO A 121 -4.87 2.75 17.72
N ALA A 122 -3.99 3.25 16.87
CA ALA A 122 -2.90 4.13 17.25
C ALA A 122 -3.32 5.59 17.08
N ARG A 123 -2.63 6.50 17.76
CA ARG A 123 -2.92 7.94 17.67
C ARG A 123 -1.68 8.71 17.26
N LEU A 124 -1.88 9.72 16.41
CA LEU A 124 -0.81 10.65 16.09
C LEU A 124 -0.65 11.70 17.19
N ILE A 125 0.59 11.98 17.54
CA ILE A 125 0.97 12.97 18.55
C ILE A 125 1.93 13.97 17.92
N LEU A 126 1.54 15.24 17.93
CA LEU A 126 2.46 16.34 17.65
C LEU A 126 3.28 16.62 18.92
N GLN A 127 4.53 16.19 18.92
CA GLN A 127 5.48 16.47 19.99
C GLN A 127 6.26 17.74 19.65
N MET A 128 6.41 18.64 20.62
CA MET A 128 7.30 19.79 20.52
C MET A 128 8.32 19.76 21.64
N THR A 129 9.58 20.02 21.32
CA THR A 129 10.67 20.11 22.29
C THR A 129 11.42 21.43 22.11
N GLU A 130 11.88 21.99 23.22
CA GLU A 130 12.68 23.22 23.18
C GLU A 130 14.09 22.93 22.69
N LYS A 131 14.53 23.70 21.70
CA LYS A 131 15.90 23.64 21.17
C LYS A 131 16.58 24.97 21.48
N GLN A 132 17.53 24.92 22.41
CA GLN A 132 18.27 26.12 22.83
C GLN A 132 19.32 26.48 21.79
N THR A 133 19.22 27.70 21.27
CA THR A 133 20.20 28.28 20.35
C THR A 133 20.72 29.57 20.96
N LYS A 134 22.00 29.91 20.72
CA LYS A 134 22.74 30.94 21.45
C LYS A 134 22.01 32.28 21.66
N ASN A 135 21.08 32.66 20.77
CA ASN A 135 20.34 33.94 20.86
C ASN A 135 18.82 33.83 20.67
N GLN A 136 18.23 32.64 20.47
CA GLN A 136 16.79 32.50 20.18
C GLN A 136 16.25 31.16 20.67
N LYS A 137 15.05 31.20 21.26
CA LYS A 137 14.28 30.01 21.65
C LYS A 137 13.60 29.43 20.42
N MET A 138 14.00 28.21 20.06
CA MET A 138 13.43 27.46 18.95
C MET A 138 12.63 26.27 19.48
N LEU A 139 11.64 25.85 18.70
CA LEU A 139 10.88 24.62 18.94
C LEU A 139 11.18 23.64 17.81
N GLU A 140 11.47 22.40 18.17
CA GLU A 140 11.55 21.28 17.24
C GLU A 140 10.27 20.46 17.37
N SER A 141 9.54 20.32 16.26
CA SER A 141 8.31 19.54 16.18
C SER A 141 8.55 18.21 15.49
N ASN A 142 7.93 17.17 16.02
CA ASN A 142 7.91 15.82 15.48
C ASN A 142 6.48 15.27 15.49
N ILE A 143 6.18 14.38 14.55
CA ILE A 143 4.96 13.59 14.56
C ILE A 143 5.33 12.18 15.03
N LEU A 144 4.72 11.76 16.13
CA LEU A 144 4.91 10.44 16.72
C LEU A 144 3.63 9.63 16.59
N LEU A 145 3.78 8.32 16.58
CA LEU A 145 2.66 7.39 16.65
C LEU A 145 2.63 6.76 18.03
N ARG A 146 1.55 6.98 18.77
CA ARG A 146 1.32 6.35 20.06
C ARG A 146 0.49 5.10 19.88
N SER A 147 1.07 3.95 20.22
CA SER A 147 0.40 2.64 20.24
C SER A 147 0.86 1.87 21.48
N GLN A 148 -0.08 1.21 22.18
CA GLN A 148 0.23 0.38 23.36
C GLN A 148 1.07 1.08 24.45
N GLY A 149 0.91 2.40 24.61
CA GLY A 149 1.69 3.18 25.58
C GLY A 149 3.14 3.49 25.15
N SER A 150 3.56 3.06 23.96
CA SER A 150 4.85 3.40 23.36
C SER A 150 4.68 4.50 22.30
N ASP A 151 5.66 5.40 22.24
CA ASP A 151 5.75 6.43 21.21
C ASP A 151 6.77 5.99 20.16
N LEU A 152 6.31 5.85 18.92
CA LEU A 152 7.11 5.42 17.77
C LEU A 152 7.44 6.63 16.89
N SER A 153 8.70 6.75 16.49
CA SER A 153 9.17 7.76 15.53
C SER A 153 9.27 7.18 14.11
N ASP A 154 9.57 8.03 13.13
CA ASP A 154 9.87 7.62 11.75
C ASP A 154 8.76 6.80 11.08
N ILE A 155 7.54 7.27 11.29
CA ILE A 155 6.34 6.75 10.64
C ILE A 155 6.25 7.19 9.18
N GLN A 156 5.66 6.33 8.35
CA GLN A 156 5.38 6.61 6.94
C GLN A 156 3.90 6.41 6.66
N PHE A 157 3.21 7.43 6.15
CA PHE A 157 1.80 7.30 5.80
C PHE A 157 1.60 6.41 4.58
N ILE A 158 0.67 5.46 4.70
CA ILE A 158 0.20 4.64 3.58
C ILE A 158 -0.98 5.34 2.90
N ASN A 159 -1.97 5.75 3.70
CA ASN A 159 -3.11 6.53 3.29
C ASN A 159 -3.58 7.41 4.46
N GLU A 160 -4.79 7.95 4.39
CA GLU A 160 -5.35 8.87 5.39
C GLU A 160 -5.58 8.22 6.76
N SER A 161 -5.70 6.89 6.82
CA SER A 161 -6.09 6.15 8.02
C SER A 161 -5.09 5.07 8.43
N HIS A 162 -3.96 4.95 7.73
CA HIS A 162 -2.95 3.92 7.99
C HIS A 162 -1.54 4.48 7.90
N VAL A 163 -0.72 4.08 8.87
CA VAL A 163 0.70 4.40 8.93
C VAL A 163 1.53 3.12 9.08
N TYR A 164 2.70 3.15 8.48
CA TYR A 164 3.71 2.10 8.56
C TYR A 164 4.83 2.52 9.51
N ASN A 165 5.28 1.59 10.34
CA ASN A 165 6.50 1.72 11.14
C ASN A 165 7.12 0.34 11.36
N ASP A 166 8.40 0.19 11.01
CA ASP A 166 9.24 -1.00 11.28
C ASP A 166 8.54 -2.37 11.05
N GLY A 167 7.98 -2.57 9.85
CA GLY A 167 7.32 -3.83 9.51
C GLY A 167 5.88 -3.97 10.01
N GLN A 168 5.33 -2.95 10.68
CA GLN A 168 3.97 -2.95 11.20
C GLN A 168 3.13 -1.86 10.55
N ILE A 169 1.87 -2.17 10.25
CA ILE A 169 0.85 -1.22 9.81
C ILE A 169 -0.12 -0.99 10.96
N PHE A 170 -0.35 0.28 11.27
CA PHE A 170 -1.26 0.72 12.31
C PHE A 170 -2.45 1.45 11.69
N VAL A 171 -3.63 1.19 12.24
CA VAL A 171 -4.82 1.99 11.97
C VAL A 171 -4.78 3.23 12.85
N ILE A 172 -5.04 4.39 12.26
CA ILE A 172 -5.15 5.68 12.94
C ILE A 172 -6.49 6.34 12.62
N ASP A 173 -6.87 7.34 13.42
CA ASP A 173 -7.98 8.23 13.05
C ASP A 173 -7.66 8.93 11.71
N PRO A 174 -8.64 9.06 10.79
CA PRO A 174 -8.42 9.70 9.50
C PRO A 174 -7.89 11.13 9.66
N VAL A 175 -6.81 11.45 8.94
CA VAL A 175 -6.16 12.78 8.97
C VAL A 175 -6.46 13.64 7.73
N GLY A 176 -7.37 13.16 6.88
CA GLY A 176 -7.82 13.85 5.66
C GLY A 176 -6.87 13.76 4.47
N GLU A 177 -7.36 14.26 3.32
CA GLU A 177 -6.74 14.13 1.99
C GLU A 177 -5.32 14.71 1.88
N HIS A 178 -4.94 15.57 2.82
CA HIS A 178 -3.62 16.20 2.87
C HIS A 178 -2.60 15.45 3.74
N PHE A 179 -2.86 14.20 4.10
CA PHE A 179 -1.99 13.36 4.93
C PHE A 179 -0.50 13.38 4.50
N LYS A 180 -0.22 13.47 3.20
CA LYS A 180 1.17 13.55 2.66
C LYS A 180 1.94 14.77 3.19
N ASN A 181 1.24 15.87 3.48
CA ASN A 181 1.81 17.12 3.95
C ASN A 181 2.08 17.12 5.47
N ILE A 182 1.55 16.15 6.23
CA ILE A 182 1.76 16.09 7.69
C ILE A 182 3.25 15.96 8.03
N SER A 183 4.01 15.28 7.17
CA SER A 183 5.46 15.17 7.28
C SER A 183 6.19 16.52 7.28
N LEU A 184 5.62 17.56 6.66
CA LEU A 184 6.19 18.92 6.64
C LEU A 184 6.19 19.58 8.03
N PHE A 185 5.37 19.08 8.95
CA PHE A 185 5.33 19.54 10.34
C PHE A 185 6.42 18.90 11.20
N LYS A 186 7.26 18.01 10.65
CA LYS A 186 8.54 17.62 11.25
C LYS A 186 9.59 18.68 10.92
N THR A 187 9.72 19.71 11.76
CA THR A 187 10.53 20.89 11.45
C THR A 187 11.02 21.62 12.70
N VAL A 188 11.84 22.65 12.51
CA VAL A 188 12.30 23.54 13.57
C VAL A 188 11.87 24.96 13.24
N PHE A 189 11.24 25.65 14.17
CA PHE A 189 10.73 27.01 13.99
C PHE A 189 10.93 27.87 15.24
N LEU A 190 10.73 29.18 15.10
CA LEU A 190 10.85 30.13 16.21
C LEU A 190 9.63 30.02 17.14
N GLU A 191 9.84 30.04 18.45
CA GLU A 191 8.74 29.94 19.42
C GLU A 191 7.64 30.99 19.19
N LYS A 192 8.01 32.21 18.77
CA LYS A 192 7.04 33.29 18.46
C LYS A 192 6.06 32.93 17.33
N ASP A 193 6.42 31.98 16.47
CA ASP A 193 5.61 31.52 15.35
C ASP A 193 4.69 30.35 15.72
N LEU A 194 4.67 29.91 16.99
CA LEU A 194 3.86 28.78 17.46
C LEU A 194 2.39 28.87 17.09
N ASN A 195 1.76 30.03 17.29
CA ASN A 195 0.34 30.20 16.93
C ASN A 195 0.11 30.03 15.42
N LYS A 196 1.03 30.54 14.60
CA LYS A 196 0.97 30.39 13.13
C LYS A 196 1.18 28.93 12.74
N PHE A 197 2.14 28.25 13.38
CA PHE A 197 2.42 26.83 13.17
C PHE A 197 1.19 25.97 13.50
N LEU A 198 0.59 26.15 14.67
CA LEU A 198 -0.60 25.40 15.09
C LEU A 198 -1.81 25.67 14.20
N ALA A 199 -2.02 26.93 13.79
CA ALA A 199 -3.09 27.27 12.86
C ALA A 199 -2.92 26.59 11.49
N LEU A 200 -1.68 26.45 11.01
CA LEU A 200 -1.40 25.66 9.82
C LEU A 200 -1.66 24.18 10.08
N PHE A 201 -1.15 23.63 11.18
CA PHE A 201 -1.31 22.22 11.53
C PHE A 201 -2.79 21.79 11.57
N PHE A 202 -3.64 22.50 12.32
CA PHE A 202 -5.09 22.21 12.42
C PHE A 202 -5.90 22.51 11.16
N ARG A 203 -5.28 23.09 10.12
CA ARG A 203 -5.92 23.20 8.81
C ARG A 203 -5.67 21.97 7.94
N PHE A 204 -4.53 21.30 8.16
CA PHE A 204 -4.13 20.12 7.41
C PHE A 204 -4.47 18.80 8.12
N TYR A 205 -4.81 18.87 9.41
CA TYR A 205 -5.32 17.79 10.25
C TYR A 205 -6.81 18.02 10.51
#